data_AF-A0A953HBU5-F1
#
_entry.id   AF-A0A953HBU5-F1
#
_cell.length_a   1.000
_cell.length_b   1.000
_cell.length_c   1.000
_cell.angle_alpha   90.00
_cell.angle_beta   90.00
_cell.angle_gamma   90.00
#
_symmetry.space_group_name_H-M   'P 1'
#
loop_
_entity.id
_entity.type
_entity.pdbx_description
1 polymer ?
#
loop_
_entity_poly.entity_id
_entity_poly.type
_entity_poly.pdbx_seq_one_letter_code
_entity_poly.pdbx_strand_id
1 'polypeptide(L)'
;MHIAGKTSEYCTVWQPYPGISHSTLLRASKEHFITEHYWGYIKINERISYEYEIRHPQWQCYPVVAADVAVDFGQFYGADFAVLNGAEPDSVMSANGSEITTVWYRVL
;
A
#
# COMPACT_ATOMS: atom_id res chain seq x y z
N MET A 1 21.10 -2.06 -20.04
CA MET A 1 20.34 -1.23 -20.99
C MET A 1 19.56 -0.22 -20.16
N HIS A 2 19.97 1.04 -20.23
CA HIS A 2 19.39 2.15 -19.48
C HIS A 2 17.99 2.43 -20.02
N ILE A 3 16.97 2.38 -19.16
CA ILE A 3 15.72 3.10 -19.39
C ILE A 3 15.57 4.05 -18.22
N ALA A 4 16.22 5.20 -18.32
CA ALA A 4 15.92 6.36 -17.51
C ALA A 4 14.71 7.07 -18.13
N GLY A 5 13.51 6.68 -17.69
CA GLY A 5 12.31 7.46 -17.90
C GLY A 5 12.21 8.51 -16.79
N LYS A 6 12.61 9.75 -17.11
CA LYS A 6 12.35 10.92 -16.25
C LYS A 6 10.85 11.18 -16.17
N THR A 7 10.23 10.75 -15.08
CA THR A 7 9.07 11.42 -14.46
C THR A 7 9.28 11.35 -12.95
N SER A 8 9.81 12.44 -12.40
CA SER A 8 9.82 12.75 -10.96
C SER A 8 8.37 12.66 -10.47
N GLU A 9 8.04 11.75 -9.54
CA GLU A 9 6.85 11.79 -8.63
C GLU A 9 6.47 10.43 -7.98
N TYR A 10 7.25 9.36 -8.11
CA TYR A 10 6.86 8.03 -7.60
C TYR A 10 7.96 7.30 -6.85
N CYS A 11 7.56 6.50 -5.85
CA CYS A 11 8.39 5.43 -5.31
C CYS A 11 8.62 4.39 -6.41
N THR A 12 9.87 4.17 -6.79
CA THR A 12 10.19 3.17 -7.83
C THR A 12 10.69 1.88 -7.19
N VAL A 13 10.02 0.78 -7.52
CA VAL A 13 10.43 -0.58 -7.13
C VAL A 13 10.97 -1.28 -8.37
N TRP A 14 12.24 -1.68 -8.34
CA TRP A 14 12.86 -2.40 -9.46
C TRP A 14 12.59 -3.90 -9.36
N GLN A 15 12.10 -4.49 -10.47
CA GLN A 15 11.97 -5.94 -10.62
C GLN A 15 12.60 -6.41 -11.95
N PRO A 16 13.54 -7.36 -11.94
CA PRO A 16 13.98 -8.03 -13.16
C PRO A 16 12.96 -9.11 -13.59
N TYR A 17 12.64 -9.22 -14.88
CA TYR A 17 11.81 -10.29 -15.46
C TYR A 17 12.62 -11.08 -16.49
N PRO A 18 12.50 -12.42 -16.59
CA PRO A 18 11.22 -13.15 -16.63
C PRO A 18 11.08 -14.32 -15.63
N GLY A 19 9.84 -14.58 -15.18
CA GLY A 19 9.47 -15.74 -14.34
C GLY A 19 8.93 -15.34 -12.97
N ILE A 20 7.74 -14.74 -12.91
CA ILE A 20 7.12 -14.27 -11.66
C ILE A 20 6.84 -15.45 -10.73
N SER A 21 7.67 -15.60 -9.70
CA SER A 21 7.32 -16.42 -8.54
C SER A 21 6.55 -15.54 -7.57
N HIS A 22 5.23 -15.70 -7.52
CA HIS A 22 4.43 -15.13 -6.43
C HIS A 22 4.78 -15.86 -5.13
N SER A 23 5.01 -15.14 -4.04
CA SER A 23 5.13 -15.77 -2.73
C SER A 23 3.76 -15.90 -2.08
N THR A 24 3.41 -17.11 -1.61
CA THR A 24 2.31 -17.26 -0.65
C THR A 24 2.56 -16.36 0.55
N LEU A 25 1.60 -15.49 0.86
CA LEU A 25 1.71 -14.59 2.02
C LEU A 25 1.69 -15.39 3.31
N LEU A 26 2.75 -15.26 4.11
CA LEU A 26 2.80 -15.81 5.45
C LEU A 26 1.81 -15.02 6.33
N ARG A 27 0.89 -15.70 7.04
CA ARG A 27 -0.14 -15.05 7.86
C ARG A 27 0.39 -14.10 8.94
N ALA A 28 1.63 -14.29 9.39
CA ALA A 28 2.29 -13.45 10.39
C ALA A 28 3.23 -12.38 9.79
N SER A 29 3.20 -12.18 8.47
CA SER A 29 4.01 -11.18 7.79
C SER A 29 3.41 -9.77 7.87
N LYS A 30 4.25 -8.75 7.73
CA LYS A 30 3.78 -7.36 7.64
C LYS A 30 2.91 -7.17 6.39
N GLU A 31 3.24 -7.85 5.28
CA GLU A 31 2.50 -7.82 4.02
C GLU A 31 1.07 -8.29 4.21
N HIS A 32 0.89 -9.44 4.85
CA HIS A 32 -0.44 -9.96 5.16
C HIS A 32 -1.21 -9.04 6.12
N PHE A 33 -0.54 -8.46 7.11
CA PHE A 33 -1.17 -7.52 8.05
C PHE A 33 -1.69 -6.26 7.34
N ILE A 34 -0.94 -5.71 6.39
CA ILE A 34 -1.31 -4.49 5.67
C ILE A 34 -2.35 -4.77 4.56
N THR A 35 -2.21 -5.86 3.82
CA THR A 35 -3.01 -6.12 2.61
C THR A 35 -4.30 -6.88 2.86
N GLU A 36 -4.40 -7.67 3.93
CA GLU A 36 -5.59 -8.51 4.21
C GLU A 36 -6.48 -7.89 5.31
N HIS A 37 -6.69 -6.57 5.23
CA HIS A 37 -7.54 -5.82 6.17
C HIS A 37 -8.93 -5.55 5.57
N TYR A 38 -9.90 -6.40 5.94
CA TYR A 38 -11.20 -6.44 5.27
C TYR A 38 -12.29 -5.55 5.88
N TRP A 39 -12.03 -4.83 6.97
CA TRP A 39 -13.08 -4.03 7.63
C TRP A 39 -12.68 -2.56 7.72
N GLY A 40 -13.59 -1.68 7.31
CA GLY A 40 -13.42 -0.24 7.41
C GLY A 40 -14.50 0.39 8.27
N TYR A 41 -14.13 1.48 8.94
CA TYR A 41 -15.02 2.24 9.81
C TYR A 41 -14.99 3.71 9.41
N ILE A 42 -16.16 4.31 9.22
CA ILE A 42 -16.29 5.73 8.89
C ILE A 42 -17.21 6.39 9.90
N LYS A 43 -16.75 7.45 10.54
CA LYS A 43 -17.59 8.28 11.42
C LYS A 43 -18.54 9.13 10.57
N ILE A 44 -19.84 9.02 10.82
CA ILE A 44 -20.86 9.83 10.16
C ILE A 44 -21.20 11.06 11.00
N ASN A 45 -21.35 10.88 12.32
CA ASN A 45 -21.51 11.97 13.28
C ASN A 45 -21.05 11.53 14.68
N GLU A 46 -21.31 12.33 15.72
CA GLU A 46 -20.87 12.05 17.10
C GLU A 46 -21.37 10.73 17.68
N ARG A 47 -22.48 10.20 17.17
CA ARG A 47 -23.16 9.01 17.72
C ARG A 47 -23.24 7.85 16.74
N ILE A 48 -22.83 8.06 15.49
CA ILE A 48 -23.02 7.10 14.41
C ILE A 48 -21.72 6.87 13.66
N SER A 49 -21.36 5.60 13.52
CA SER A 49 -20.31 5.14 12.60
C SER A 49 -20.83 4.05 11.68
N TYR A 50 -20.35 4.02 10.44
CA TYR A 50 -20.61 2.92 9.52
C TYR A 50 -19.47 1.93 9.54
N GLU A 51 -19.83 0.65 9.61
CA GLU A 51 -18.93 -0.47 9.36
C GLU A 51 -19.23 -1.05 7.97
N TYR A 52 -18.18 -1.24 7.19
CA TYR A 52 -18.25 -1.87 5.87
C TYR A 52 -17.14 -2.89 5.70
N GLU A 53 -17.44 -3.95 4.95
CA GLU A 53 -16.43 -4.95 4.56
C GLU A 53 -15.89 -4.58 3.17
N ILE A 54 -14.58 -4.68 3.03
CA ILE A 54 -13.86 -4.69 1.78
C ILE A 54 -13.59 -6.15 1.45
N ARG A 55 -14.12 -6.62 0.32
CA ARG A 55 -13.85 -7.95 -0.20
C ARG A 55 -12.89 -7.86 -1.36
N HIS A 56 -11.85 -8.66 -1.31
CA HIS A 56 -10.89 -8.84 -2.39
C HIS A 56 -10.27 -10.23 -2.29
N PRO A 57 -9.84 -10.83 -3.41
CA PRO A 57 -8.92 -11.97 -3.34
C PRO A 57 -7.62 -11.52 -2.66
N GLN A 58 -6.92 -12.47 -2.03
CA GLN A 58 -5.60 -12.22 -1.44
C GLN A 58 -4.68 -11.53 -2.46
N TRP A 59 -4.05 -10.45 -2.05
CA TRP A 59 -3.14 -9.71 -2.93
C TRP A 59 -1.84 -10.47 -3.11
N GLN A 60 -1.29 -10.40 -4.33
CA GLN A 60 -0.01 -11.03 -4.62
C GLN A 60 1.10 -10.04 -4.30
N CYS A 61 1.98 -10.38 -3.37
CA CYS A 61 3.17 -9.58 -3.13
C CYS A 61 4.38 -10.12 -3.90
N TYR A 62 5.27 -9.20 -4.22
CA TYR A 62 6.53 -9.48 -4.91
C TYR A 62 7.72 -9.16 -4.03
N PRO A 63 8.84 -9.90 -4.19
CA PRO A 63 10.11 -9.52 -3.60
C PRO A 63 10.54 -8.13 -4.08
N VAL A 64 10.91 -7.27 -3.13
CA VAL A 64 11.50 -5.95 -3.41
C VAL A 64 13.02 -6.10 -3.43
N VAL A 65 13.64 -5.81 -4.58
CA VAL A 65 15.10 -5.90 -4.74
C VAL A 65 15.79 -4.57 -4.40
N ALA A 66 15.15 -3.47 -4.76
CA ALA A 66 15.58 -2.11 -4.46
C ALA A 66 14.36 -1.18 -4.44
N ALA A 67 14.43 -0.13 -3.63
CA ALA A 67 13.42 0.89 -3.52
C ALA A 67 14.08 2.27 -3.44
N ASP A 68 13.49 3.24 -4.12
CA ASP A 68 13.87 4.66 -4.05
C ASP A 68 12.61 5.51 -3.86
N VAL A 69 12.63 6.38 -2.84
CA VAL A 69 11.50 7.21 -2.44
C VAL A 69 11.77 8.66 -2.81
N ALA A 70 11.35 9.04 -4.01
CA ALA A 70 11.46 10.39 -4.53
C ALA A 70 10.13 11.16 -4.37
N VAL A 71 9.74 11.42 -3.12
CA VAL A 71 8.48 12.11 -2.76
C VAL A 71 8.78 13.26 -1.81
N ASP A 72 8.19 14.43 -2.06
CA ASP A 72 8.16 15.55 -1.10
C ASP A 72 6.88 15.44 -0.25
N PHE A 73 6.97 14.72 0.87
CA PHE A 73 5.87 14.54 1.81
C PHE A 73 5.35 15.86 2.38
N GLY A 74 6.22 16.86 2.51
CA GLY A 74 5.83 18.21 2.95
C GLY A 74 4.87 18.87 1.96
N GLN A 75 5.15 18.73 0.67
CA GLN A 75 4.30 19.26 -0.40
C GLN A 75 2.97 18.52 -0.53
N PHE A 76 2.97 17.18 -0.44
CA PHE A 76 1.76 16.37 -0.65
C PHE A 76 0.86 16.26 0.57
N TYR A 77 1.45 16.12 1.77
CA TYR A 77 0.72 15.83 3.01
C TYR A 77 0.79 16.99 4.02
N GLY A 78 1.54 18.05 3.72
CA GLY A 78 1.69 19.24 4.57
C GLY A 78 2.96 19.22 5.42
N ALA A 79 3.28 20.38 6.01
CA ALA A 79 4.56 20.62 6.69
C ALA A 79 4.86 19.61 7.82
N ASP A 80 3.84 19.13 8.53
CA ASP A 80 4.00 18.13 9.60
C ASP A 80 4.56 16.79 9.09
N PHE A 81 4.36 16.48 7.80
CA PHE A 81 4.86 15.27 7.16
C PHE A 81 6.21 15.46 6.47
N ALA A 82 6.75 16.68 6.40
CA ALA A 82 8.06 16.96 5.81
C ALA A 82 9.21 16.23 6.53
N VAL A 83 9.00 15.78 7.78
CA VAL A 83 9.94 14.95 8.54
C VAL A 83 10.25 13.61 7.85
N LEU A 84 9.37 13.14 6.96
CA LEU A 84 9.55 11.91 6.20
C LEU A 84 10.43 12.12 4.95
N ASN A 85 10.69 13.37 4.55
CA ASN A 85 11.56 13.66 3.41
C ASN A 85 12.98 13.14 3.69
N GLY A 86 13.42 12.15 2.91
CA GLY A 86 14.74 11.51 3.07
C GLY A 86 14.83 10.52 4.23
N ALA A 87 13.72 10.21 4.92
CA ALA A 87 13.69 9.16 5.93
C ALA A 87 13.79 7.77 5.28
N GLU A 88 14.56 6.86 5.89
CA GLU A 88 14.60 5.46 5.45
C GLU A 88 13.30 4.73 5.85
N PRO A 89 12.62 4.06 4.91
CA PRO A 89 11.43 3.27 5.24
C PRO A 89 11.78 2.07 6.13
N ASP A 90 10.97 1.83 7.17
CA ASP A 90 11.08 0.62 8.02
C ASP A 90 10.79 -0.68 7.25
N SER A 91 9.91 -0.61 6.25
CA SER A 91 9.62 -1.72 5.34
C SER A 91 9.13 -1.20 3.99
N VAL A 92 9.44 -1.94 2.93
CA VAL A 92 8.97 -1.66 1.57
C VAL A 92 8.33 -2.92 1.00
N MET A 93 7.14 -2.76 0.42
CA MET A 93 6.33 -3.84 -0.11
C MET A 93 5.87 -3.48 -1.52
N SER A 94 5.80 -4.48 -2.39
CA SER A 94 5.18 -4.35 -3.71
C SER A 94 4.05 -5.36 -3.82
N ALA A 95 2.82 -4.86 -3.90
CA ALA A 95 1.63 -5.67 -4.05
C ALA A 95 1.01 -5.45 -5.43
N ASN A 96 0.70 -6.55 -6.11
CA ASN A 96 -0.25 -6.56 -7.21
C ASN A 96 -1.64 -6.51 -6.58
N GLY A 97 -2.22 -5.30 -6.56
CA GLY A 97 -3.58 -5.11 -6.06
C GLY A 97 -4.60 -5.95 -6.84
N SER A 98 -5.85 -5.88 -6.42
CA SER A 98 -6.96 -6.55 -7.10
C SER A 98 -8.19 -5.67 -7.16
N GLU A 99 -9.17 -6.10 -7.95
CA GLU A 99 -10.50 -5.53 -7.89
C GLU A 99 -11.08 -5.74 -6.49
N ILE A 100 -11.72 -4.70 -5.97
CA ILE A 100 -12.36 -4.72 -4.67
C ILE A 100 -13.87 -4.58 -4.80
N THR A 101 -14.60 -5.13 -3.83
CA THR A 101 -16.03 -4.86 -3.65
C THR A 101 -16.28 -4.42 -2.22
N THR A 102 -17.05 -3.36 -2.04
CA THR A 102 -17.46 -2.88 -0.71
C THR A 102 -18.88 -3.32 -0.41
N VAL A 103 -19.10 -3.86 0.80
CA VAL A 103 -20.43 -4.21 1.30
C VAL A 103 -20.71 -3.42 2.57
N TRP A 104 -21.82 -2.69 2.59
CA TRP A 104 -22.25 -1.90 3.73
C TRP A 104 -23.09 -2.76 4.68
N TYR A 105 -22.70 -2.84 5.95
CA TYR A 105 -23.36 -3.72 6.90
C TYR A 105 -24.24 -2.98 7.90
N ARG A 106 -23.64 -2.10 8.71
CA ARG A 106 -24.28 -1.63 9.95
C ARG A 106 -23.92 -0.21 10.32
N VAL A 107 -24.88 0.39 11.01
CA VAL A 107 -24.76 1.64 11.75
C VAL A 107 -24.48 1.26 13.20
N LEU A 108 -23.31 1.67 13.71
CA LEU A 108 -22.88 1.51 15.11
C LEU A 108 -23.16 2.79 15.89
#